data_AF-J0QTX5-F1
#
_entry.id   AF-J0QTX5-F1
#
_cell.length_a   1.000
_cell.length_b   1.000
_cell.length_c   1.000
_cell.angle_alpha   90.00
_cell.angle_beta   90.00
_cell.angle_gamma   90.00
#
_symmetry.space_group_name_H-M   'P 1'
#
loop_
_entity.id
_entity.type
_entity.pdbx_description
1 polymer ?
#
loop_
_entity_poly.entity_id
_entity_poly.type
_entity_poly.pdbx_seq_one_letter_code
_entity_poly.pdbx_strand_id
1 'polypeptide(L)'
;TNNKGISMCKKSIYKRSFLLCTIAGTLIFSHLRPTCADTSPAEMIMLRADKRGEEKTFSDVVVRGRFTTGVADDEAFIIIKNSTMRSDSTLLSASTGGRIYAKEITGKAGTRGLRVANGAIHVEDSIITVSEQHKSYGIIFDHIISSNLKEGEKVINKATLTNTKLLVRDGIGIVGPYYSGAIAEVYLKNSELRADMLLKNKTETEDSQPGTLRLNADNSIIEGRVKAFPKNTTAFTLKNNSQWYLKISKFEVDTGDEYKLYQHVDKLPGTNQKALSVISVLNLNDSSIVFNAPHALVQGQYQTLYVGRTVDVSEPQENKDSNLAAVYNATGDAKVYFNLQWSDGLAIKQQKTDRLLIHGDVTGMTTIHVNILSKDENRVEDSVPSNMRGLSLVQVSGKANETAFKLANGYTTKRGLPYKYTLNAYGPTSSRGKASVEQNLVGEEQNFWDFRLQNATLDDKGEIRAVVPQVASYLVLPNALFSSGFSDVNNQNILLDNMRAMDFGAKDNKKRG
;
A
#
# COMPACT_ATOMS: atom_id res chain seq x y z
N THR A 1 21.55 -29.84 -46.43
CA THR A 1 20.91 -31.01 -45.79
C THR A 1 19.75 -30.54 -44.94
N ASN A 2 18.53 -30.87 -45.37
CA ASN A 2 17.27 -30.47 -44.76
C ASN A 2 17.13 -31.03 -43.34
N ASN A 3 16.67 -30.20 -42.39
CA ASN A 3 15.88 -30.74 -41.28
C ASN A 3 14.80 -29.74 -40.83
N LYS A 4 13.55 -30.11 -41.09
CA LYS A 4 12.32 -29.43 -40.66
C LYS A 4 12.10 -29.71 -39.17
N GLY A 5 12.15 -28.68 -38.33
CA GLY A 5 11.71 -28.74 -36.94
C GLY A 5 10.19 -28.56 -36.84
N ILE A 6 9.50 -29.60 -36.38
CA ILE A 6 8.05 -29.69 -36.23
C ILE A 6 7.60 -28.92 -34.98
N SER A 7 6.55 -28.10 -35.16
CA SER A 7 5.81 -27.37 -34.12
C SER A 7 5.02 -28.33 -33.22
N MET A 8 5.25 -28.28 -31.90
CA MET A 8 4.43 -28.95 -30.89
C MET A 8 3.37 -27.99 -30.36
N CYS A 9 2.13 -28.22 -30.80
CA CYS A 9 0.92 -27.59 -30.30
C CYS A 9 0.51 -28.25 -28.97
N LYS A 10 0.61 -27.54 -27.84
CA LYS A 10 0.08 -28.00 -26.54
C LYS A 10 -1.45 -27.93 -26.57
N LYS A 11 -2.11 -29.07 -26.76
CA LYS A 11 -3.56 -29.24 -26.54
C LYS A 11 -3.87 -29.20 -25.05
N SER A 12 -4.80 -28.33 -24.67
CA SER A 12 -5.44 -28.26 -23.34
C SER A 12 -6.29 -29.51 -23.08
N ILE A 13 -6.14 -30.12 -21.91
CA ILE A 13 -6.92 -31.28 -21.45
C ILE A 13 -8.18 -30.74 -20.73
N TYR A 14 -9.36 -31.01 -21.29
CA TYR A 14 -10.65 -30.74 -20.63
C TYR A 14 -11.06 -31.91 -19.72
N LYS A 15 -11.59 -31.59 -18.53
CA LYS A 15 -12.08 -32.52 -17.49
C LYS A 15 -13.09 -33.51 -18.06
N ARG A 16 -12.87 -34.81 -17.83
CA ARG A 16 -13.87 -35.87 -18.02
C ARG A 16 -14.58 -36.15 -16.69
N SER A 17 -15.89 -36.01 -16.65
CA SER A 17 -16.71 -36.44 -15.50
C SER A 17 -17.07 -37.93 -15.67
N PHE A 18 -16.84 -38.73 -14.63
CA PHE A 18 -17.19 -40.16 -14.58
C PHE A 18 -18.50 -40.34 -13.82
N LEU A 19 -19.43 -41.14 -14.36
CA LEU A 19 -20.59 -41.65 -13.62
C LEU A 19 -20.34 -43.12 -13.30
N LEU A 20 -20.42 -43.50 -12.02
CA LEU A 20 -20.28 -44.88 -11.56
C LEU A 20 -21.67 -45.42 -11.21
N CYS A 21 -22.10 -46.51 -11.84
CA CYS A 21 -23.28 -47.26 -11.42
C CYS A 21 -22.96 -48.75 -11.44
N THR A 22 -23.33 -49.45 -10.37
CA THR A 22 -23.16 -50.88 -10.18
C THR A 22 -24.50 -51.59 -10.32
N ILE A 23 -24.60 -52.52 -11.28
CA ILE A 23 -25.66 -53.52 -11.31
C ILE A 23 -24.99 -54.89 -11.40
N ALA A 24 -25.28 -55.77 -10.44
CA ALA A 24 -24.88 -57.18 -10.41
C ALA A 24 -23.38 -57.46 -10.71
N GLY A 25 -22.47 -56.77 -10.02
CA GLY A 25 -21.07 -57.18 -9.92
C GLY A 25 -20.20 -57.05 -11.18
N THR A 26 -20.70 -56.45 -12.27
CA THR A 26 -19.93 -56.24 -13.51
C THR A 26 -19.77 -54.75 -13.79
N LEU A 27 -18.52 -54.28 -13.89
CA LEU A 27 -18.16 -52.90 -14.24
C LEU A 27 -18.37 -52.67 -15.74
N ILE A 28 -19.38 -51.86 -16.10
CA ILE A 28 -19.62 -51.46 -17.50
C ILE A 28 -19.16 -50.01 -17.67
N PHE A 29 -18.19 -49.79 -18.56
CA PHE A 29 -17.74 -48.46 -18.97
C PHE A 29 -18.58 -47.96 -20.13
N SER A 30 -19.50 -47.03 -19.91
CA SER A 30 -20.21 -46.34 -21.00
C SER A 30 -19.61 -44.95 -21.22
N HIS A 31 -19.06 -44.71 -22.41
CA HIS A 31 -18.70 -43.37 -22.88
C HIS A 31 -19.96 -42.63 -23.35
N LEU A 32 -20.76 -42.13 -22.43
CA LEU A 32 -21.82 -41.17 -22.74
C LEU A 32 -21.16 -39.82 -23.05
N ARG A 33 -21.15 -39.42 -24.33
CA ARG A 33 -21.01 -38.02 -24.72
C ARG A 33 -22.41 -37.42 -24.68
N PRO A 34 -22.75 -36.52 -23.74
CA PRO A 34 -23.95 -35.72 -23.89
C PRO A 34 -23.69 -34.76 -25.05
N THR A 35 -24.31 -35.01 -26.20
CA THR A 35 -24.24 -34.15 -27.39
C THR A 35 -25.08 -32.87 -27.24
N CYS A 36 -25.14 -32.29 -26.04
CA CYS A 36 -25.94 -31.11 -25.77
C CYS A 36 -25.35 -30.29 -24.60
N ALA A 37 -24.16 -29.70 -24.80
CA ALA A 37 -23.66 -28.50 -24.10
C ALA A 37 -22.20 -28.18 -24.47
N ASP A 38 -21.85 -28.09 -25.76
CA ASP A 38 -20.48 -27.75 -26.20
C ASP A 38 -20.50 -26.79 -27.41
N THR A 39 -21.40 -25.80 -27.40
CA THR A 39 -21.12 -24.59 -28.18
C THR A 39 -20.01 -23.85 -27.45
N SER A 40 -18.79 -23.90 -28.00
CA SER A 40 -17.70 -23.02 -27.59
C SER A 40 -18.24 -21.59 -27.46
N PRO A 41 -17.96 -20.87 -26.36
CA PRO A 41 -18.39 -19.48 -26.22
C PRO A 41 -17.94 -18.69 -27.45
N ALA A 42 -18.83 -17.83 -27.96
CA ALA A 42 -18.58 -17.06 -29.17
C ALA A 42 -17.28 -16.26 -29.00
N GLU A 43 -16.28 -16.54 -29.83
CA GLU A 43 -15.03 -15.77 -29.85
C GLU A 43 -15.30 -14.45 -30.57
N MET A 44 -15.30 -13.35 -29.82
CA MET A 44 -15.54 -12.01 -30.33
C MET A 44 -14.25 -11.20 -30.39
N ILE A 45 -14.16 -10.27 -31.32
CA ILE A 45 -12.98 -9.38 -31.41
C ILE A 45 -13.15 -8.16 -30.48
N MET A 46 -14.38 -7.68 -30.31
CA MET A 46 -14.71 -6.47 -29.56
C MET A 46 -16.17 -6.49 -29.08
N LEU A 47 -16.40 -5.96 -27.88
CA LEU A 47 -17.71 -5.62 -27.33
C LEU A 47 -17.87 -4.09 -27.42
N ARG A 48 -18.87 -3.61 -28.15
CA ARG A 48 -19.01 -2.17 -28.43
C ARG A 48 -20.44 -1.67 -28.30
N ALA A 49 -20.58 -0.51 -27.64
CA ALA A 49 -21.75 0.33 -27.61
C ALA A 49 -21.29 1.78 -27.81
N ASP A 50 -21.83 2.45 -28.83
CA ASP A 50 -21.31 3.73 -29.33
C ASP A 50 -22.41 4.69 -29.79
N LYS A 51 -23.63 4.46 -29.31
CA LYS A 51 -24.78 5.34 -29.56
C LYS A 51 -25.35 5.84 -28.25
N ARG A 52 -25.66 7.13 -28.20
CA ARG A 52 -26.41 7.75 -27.11
C ARG A 52 -27.61 6.93 -26.66
N GLY A 53 -27.62 6.58 -25.38
CA GLY A 53 -28.68 5.82 -24.74
C GLY A 53 -28.68 4.31 -25.05
N GLU A 54 -27.72 3.81 -25.82
CA GLU A 54 -27.58 2.38 -26.07
C GLU A 54 -27.10 1.66 -24.81
N GLU A 55 -27.76 0.55 -24.49
CA GLU A 55 -27.35 -0.38 -23.44
C GLU A 55 -27.15 -1.77 -24.04
N LYS A 56 -25.98 -2.37 -23.81
CA LYS A 56 -25.65 -3.72 -24.26
C LYS A 56 -25.13 -4.58 -23.12
N THR A 57 -25.65 -5.80 -23.04
CA THR A 57 -25.18 -6.82 -22.09
C THR A 57 -24.52 -7.96 -22.83
N PHE A 58 -23.32 -8.33 -22.37
CA PHE A 58 -22.56 -9.48 -22.84
C PHE A 58 -22.28 -10.41 -21.66
N SER A 59 -22.63 -11.69 -21.80
CA SER A 59 -22.41 -12.71 -20.76
C SER A 59 -21.79 -13.95 -21.39
N ASP A 60 -20.88 -14.60 -20.66
CA ASP A 60 -20.27 -15.88 -21.07
C ASP A 60 -19.50 -15.81 -22.41
N VAL A 61 -18.86 -14.66 -22.69
CA VAL A 61 -18.12 -14.44 -23.95
C VAL A 61 -16.61 -14.57 -23.76
N VAL A 62 -15.95 -15.00 -24.84
CA VAL A 62 -14.49 -14.95 -24.97
C VAL A 62 -14.14 -13.87 -25.96
N VAL A 63 -13.39 -12.86 -25.53
CA VAL A 63 -13.04 -11.71 -26.37
C VAL A 63 -11.53 -11.69 -26.58
N ARG A 64 -11.10 -11.64 -27.85
CA ARG A 64 -9.69 -11.54 -28.22
C ARG A 64 -9.48 -10.52 -29.32
N GLY A 65 -8.80 -9.41 -29.00
CA GLY A 65 -8.57 -8.31 -29.93
C GLY A 65 -7.14 -7.80 -29.90
N ARG A 66 -6.67 -7.29 -31.05
CA ARG A 66 -5.38 -6.57 -31.15
C ARG A 66 -5.45 -5.15 -30.56
N PHE A 67 -6.62 -4.55 -30.54
CA PHE A 67 -6.89 -3.20 -30.05
C PHE A 67 -7.77 -3.26 -28.81
N THR A 68 -8.70 -2.32 -28.64
CA THR A 68 -9.61 -2.31 -27.49
C THR A 68 -10.63 -3.43 -27.55
N THR A 69 -10.84 -4.17 -26.46
CA THR A 69 -11.81 -5.27 -26.41
C THR A 69 -13.19 -4.90 -25.88
N GLY A 70 -13.31 -3.92 -24.98
CA GLY A 70 -14.60 -3.39 -24.52
C GLY A 70 -14.65 -1.88 -24.67
N VAL A 71 -15.65 -1.35 -25.39
CA VAL A 71 -15.74 0.07 -25.77
C VAL A 71 -17.13 0.60 -25.51
N ALA A 72 -17.26 1.53 -24.55
CA ALA A 72 -18.46 2.35 -24.37
C ALA A 72 -18.15 3.80 -24.71
N ASP A 73 -18.90 4.37 -25.66
CA ASP A 73 -18.73 5.75 -26.15
C ASP A 73 -20.08 6.46 -26.30
N ASP A 74 -20.07 7.79 -26.44
CA ASP A 74 -21.28 8.64 -26.61
C ASP A 74 -22.42 8.26 -25.66
N GLU A 75 -22.21 8.40 -24.35
CA GLU A 75 -23.21 8.13 -23.30
C GLU A 75 -23.79 6.70 -23.27
N ALA A 76 -23.22 5.76 -24.04
CA ALA A 76 -23.64 4.36 -24.06
C ALA A 76 -23.22 3.61 -22.78
N PHE A 77 -23.89 2.49 -22.51
CA PHE A 77 -23.64 1.64 -21.35
C PHE A 77 -23.39 0.18 -21.76
N ILE A 78 -22.31 -0.40 -21.27
CA ILE A 78 -22.01 -1.82 -21.43
C ILE A 78 -22.00 -2.52 -20.09
N ILE A 79 -22.65 -3.68 -20.05
CA ILE A 79 -22.57 -4.67 -18.97
C ILE A 79 -21.84 -5.91 -19.51
N ILE A 80 -20.77 -6.33 -18.84
CA ILE A 80 -19.98 -7.52 -19.19
C ILE A 80 -19.98 -8.46 -17.98
N LYS A 81 -20.36 -9.73 -18.17
CA LYS A 81 -20.44 -10.72 -17.09
C LYS A 81 -19.73 -12.03 -17.46
N ASN A 82 -19.10 -12.67 -16.48
CA ASN A 82 -18.52 -14.03 -16.58
C ASN A 82 -17.73 -14.25 -17.89
N SER A 83 -16.78 -13.36 -18.17
CA SER A 83 -16.14 -13.30 -19.49
C SER A 83 -14.63 -13.36 -19.42
N THR A 84 -14.01 -14.00 -20.40
CA THR A 84 -12.55 -14.01 -20.55
C THR A 84 -12.16 -13.04 -21.66
N MET A 85 -11.31 -12.06 -21.34
CA MET A 85 -10.96 -10.99 -22.27
C MET A 85 -9.44 -10.88 -22.42
N ARG A 86 -8.97 -10.85 -23.66
CA ARG A 86 -7.57 -10.60 -24.00
C ARG A 86 -7.46 -9.49 -25.03
N SER A 87 -6.74 -8.44 -24.66
CA SER A 87 -6.35 -7.36 -25.55
C SER A 87 -4.84 -7.28 -25.63
N ASP A 88 -4.29 -7.12 -26.84
CA ASP A 88 -2.87 -6.76 -27.02
C ASP A 88 -2.64 -5.25 -26.75
N SER A 89 -3.70 -4.46 -26.53
CA SER A 89 -3.65 -3.03 -26.21
C SER A 89 -4.48 -2.69 -24.97
N THR A 90 -5.71 -2.19 -25.15
CA THR A 90 -6.60 -1.74 -24.06
C THR A 90 -7.68 -2.77 -23.75
N LEU A 91 -7.87 -3.17 -22.49
CA LEU A 91 -8.95 -4.10 -22.15
C LEU A 91 -10.32 -3.43 -22.24
N LEU A 92 -10.51 -2.35 -21.49
CA LEU A 92 -11.79 -1.62 -21.38
C LEU A 92 -11.55 -0.12 -21.60
N SER A 93 -12.39 0.52 -22.41
CA SER A 93 -12.34 1.96 -22.69
C SER A 93 -13.73 2.58 -22.56
N ALA A 94 -13.83 3.64 -21.75
CA ALA A 94 -15.02 4.46 -21.62
C ALA A 94 -14.71 5.92 -21.98
N SER A 95 -15.45 6.48 -22.92
CA SER A 95 -15.27 7.86 -23.40
C SER A 95 -16.59 8.57 -23.65
N THR A 96 -16.56 9.91 -23.70
CA THR A 96 -17.71 10.75 -24.12
C THR A 96 -19.01 10.42 -23.36
N GLY A 97 -18.95 10.32 -22.03
CA GLY A 97 -20.07 9.93 -21.17
C GLY A 97 -20.32 8.42 -21.07
N GLY A 98 -19.56 7.60 -21.80
CA GLY A 98 -19.69 6.15 -21.83
C GLY A 98 -19.45 5.49 -20.46
N ARG A 99 -20.14 4.37 -20.23
CA ARG A 99 -20.10 3.62 -18.97
C ARG A 99 -19.86 2.14 -19.22
N ILE A 100 -19.00 1.53 -18.42
CA ILE A 100 -18.77 0.08 -18.41
C ILE A 100 -18.96 -0.45 -16.99
N TYR A 101 -19.78 -1.48 -16.84
CA TYR A 101 -19.83 -2.34 -15.67
C TYR A 101 -19.39 -3.74 -16.06
N ALA A 102 -18.26 -4.20 -15.53
CA ALA A 102 -17.72 -5.53 -15.78
C ALA A 102 -17.69 -6.33 -14.47
N LYS A 103 -18.28 -7.52 -14.47
CA LYS A 103 -18.32 -8.41 -13.30
C LYS A 103 -17.80 -9.80 -13.67
N GLU A 104 -17.04 -10.41 -12.78
CA GLU A 104 -16.51 -11.77 -12.95
C GLU A 104 -15.71 -11.94 -14.25
N ILE A 105 -14.88 -10.94 -14.58
CA ILE A 105 -14.02 -11.00 -15.76
C ILE A 105 -12.61 -11.47 -15.42
N THR A 106 -12.03 -12.28 -16.32
CA THR A 106 -10.60 -12.57 -16.35
C THR A 106 -9.99 -11.83 -17.54
N GLY A 107 -9.30 -10.72 -17.24
CA GLY A 107 -8.75 -9.80 -18.23
C GLY A 107 -7.23 -9.88 -18.37
N LYS A 108 -6.73 -9.90 -19.60
CA LYS A 108 -5.31 -9.70 -19.91
C LYS A 108 -5.15 -8.58 -20.92
N ALA A 109 -4.39 -7.55 -20.56
CA ALA A 109 -4.07 -6.43 -21.43
C ALA A 109 -2.58 -6.37 -21.75
N GLY A 110 -2.25 -5.95 -22.96
CA GLY A 110 -0.88 -5.62 -23.33
C GLY A 110 -0.46 -4.30 -22.70
N THR A 111 -1.10 -3.20 -23.11
CA THR A 111 -0.67 -1.85 -22.74
C THR A 111 -1.53 -1.19 -21.67
N ARG A 112 -2.85 -1.37 -21.68
CA ARG A 112 -3.77 -0.61 -20.82
C ARG A 112 -4.84 -1.51 -20.25
N GLY A 113 -4.98 -1.55 -18.92
CA GLY A 113 -6.13 -2.19 -18.30
C GLY A 113 -7.41 -1.42 -18.62
N LEU A 114 -7.54 -0.23 -18.03
CA LEU A 114 -8.72 0.62 -18.09
C LEU A 114 -8.34 1.98 -18.69
N ARG A 115 -9.03 2.42 -19.75
CA ARG A 115 -8.89 3.75 -20.33
C ARG A 115 -10.16 4.56 -20.08
N VAL A 116 -10.01 5.74 -19.50
CA VAL A 116 -11.12 6.66 -19.20
C VAL A 116 -10.82 8.03 -19.79
N ALA A 117 -11.74 8.56 -20.61
CA ALA A 117 -11.63 9.89 -21.21
C ALA A 117 -13.01 10.54 -21.26
N ASN A 118 -13.45 11.15 -20.15
CA ASN A 118 -14.85 11.51 -19.91
C ASN A 118 -15.74 10.25 -19.88
N GLY A 119 -15.54 9.35 -18.93
CA GLY A 119 -16.38 8.15 -18.76
C GLY A 119 -16.26 7.53 -17.36
N ALA A 120 -16.97 6.42 -17.17
CA ALA A 120 -16.90 5.64 -15.95
C ALA A 120 -16.72 4.15 -16.21
N ILE A 121 -15.76 3.53 -15.52
CA ILE A 121 -15.56 2.08 -15.54
C ILE A 121 -15.68 1.54 -14.11
N HIS A 122 -16.55 0.56 -13.92
CA HIS A 122 -16.67 -0.21 -12.69
C HIS A 122 -16.36 -1.68 -12.99
N VAL A 123 -15.40 -2.25 -12.28
CA VAL A 123 -15.04 -3.67 -12.34
C VAL A 123 -15.28 -4.32 -10.98
N GLU A 124 -15.97 -5.46 -10.98
CA GLU A 124 -16.37 -6.21 -9.79
C GLU A 124 -15.95 -7.68 -9.88
N ASP A 125 -15.54 -8.30 -8.78
CA ASP A 125 -15.24 -9.74 -8.67
C ASP A 125 -14.28 -10.26 -9.77
N SER A 126 -13.28 -9.46 -10.15
CA SER A 126 -12.49 -9.71 -11.36
C SER A 126 -10.98 -9.73 -11.13
N ILE A 127 -10.25 -10.26 -12.11
CA ILE A 127 -8.79 -10.20 -12.15
C ILE A 127 -8.36 -9.64 -13.51
N ILE A 128 -7.61 -8.54 -13.48
CA ILE A 128 -7.02 -7.91 -14.66
C ILE A 128 -5.50 -7.89 -14.50
N THR A 129 -4.79 -8.45 -15.48
CA THR A 129 -3.33 -8.38 -15.54
C THR A 129 -2.88 -7.57 -16.75
N VAL A 130 -1.95 -6.65 -16.55
CA VAL A 130 -1.30 -5.87 -17.62
C VAL A 130 0.17 -6.28 -17.66
N SER A 131 0.63 -6.83 -18.80
CA SER A 131 1.85 -7.65 -18.79
C SER A 131 2.78 -7.55 -20.00
N GLU A 132 2.64 -6.54 -20.88
CA GLU A 132 3.64 -6.32 -21.94
C GLU A 132 4.76 -5.34 -21.55
N GLN A 133 5.93 -5.52 -22.17
CA GLN A 133 7.14 -4.73 -21.96
C GLN A 133 6.99 -3.35 -22.61
N HIS A 134 7.21 -2.32 -21.80
CA HIS A 134 7.15 -0.87 -22.10
C HIS A 134 5.76 -0.22 -22.12
N LYS A 135 5.59 0.85 -21.33
CA LYS A 135 4.39 1.72 -21.24
C LYS A 135 3.09 0.99 -20.86
N SER A 136 3.17 0.04 -19.94
CA SER A 136 1.99 -0.64 -19.39
C SER A 136 1.32 0.19 -18.29
N TYR A 137 0.02 0.41 -18.42
CA TYR A 137 -0.80 1.22 -17.51
C TYR A 137 -1.99 0.42 -16.99
N GLY A 138 -2.21 0.42 -15.67
CA GLY A 138 -3.41 -0.18 -15.08
C GLY A 138 -4.65 0.61 -15.43
N ILE A 139 -4.67 1.89 -15.05
CA ILE A 139 -5.72 2.87 -15.29
C ILE A 139 -5.09 4.09 -15.94
N ILE A 140 -5.61 4.53 -17.07
CA ILE A 140 -5.21 5.76 -17.73
C ILE A 140 -6.41 6.71 -17.85
N PHE A 141 -6.26 7.90 -17.27
CA PHE A 141 -7.17 9.03 -17.47
C PHE A 141 -6.63 9.87 -18.62
N ASP A 142 -7.07 9.52 -19.83
CA ASP A 142 -6.52 9.99 -21.09
C ASP A 142 -7.00 11.41 -21.46
N HIS A 143 -6.39 12.00 -22.49
CA HIS A 143 -6.80 13.29 -23.02
C HIS A 143 -8.25 13.23 -23.52
N ILE A 144 -9.04 14.26 -23.20
CA ILE A 144 -10.41 14.43 -23.65
C ILE A 144 -10.41 15.39 -24.83
N ILE A 145 -11.00 14.99 -25.95
CA ILE A 145 -11.11 15.84 -27.13
C ILE A 145 -12.12 16.96 -26.82
N SER A 146 -11.66 18.21 -26.73
CA SER A 146 -12.51 19.34 -26.32
C SER A 146 -13.74 19.56 -27.21
N SER A 147 -13.68 19.19 -28.49
CA SER A 147 -14.84 19.27 -29.41
C SER A 147 -15.98 18.33 -29.02
N ASN A 148 -15.73 17.33 -28.19
CA ASN A 148 -16.73 16.37 -27.73
C ASN A 148 -17.41 16.81 -26.42
N LEU A 149 -16.94 17.90 -25.80
CA LEU A 149 -17.54 18.44 -24.59
C LEU A 149 -18.58 19.49 -24.96
N LYS A 150 -19.79 19.35 -24.45
CA LYS A 150 -20.80 20.40 -24.54
C LYS A 150 -20.48 21.50 -23.53
N GLU A 151 -20.87 22.72 -23.85
CA GLU A 151 -20.73 23.85 -22.92
C GLU A 151 -21.47 23.54 -21.60
N GLY A 152 -20.76 23.67 -20.48
CA GLY A 152 -21.28 23.32 -19.15
C GLY A 152 -21.32 21.82 -18.82
N GLU A 153 -20.85 20.94 -19.70
CA GLU A 153 -20.80 19.50 -19.43
C GLU A 153 -19.80 19.19 -18.31
N LYS A 154 -20.26 18.46 -17.29
CA LYS A 154 -19.41 17.97 -16.22
C LYS A 154 -18.62 16.76 -16.69
N VAL A 155 -17.30 16.91 -16.82
CA VAL A 155 -16.38 15.81 -17.10
C VAL A 155 -16.43 14.76 -15.98
N ILE A 156 -16.68 13.51 -16.35
CA ILE A 156 -16.65 12.37 -15.44
C ILE A 156 -15.40 11.55 -15.75
N ASN A 157 -14.47 11.42 -14.82
CA ASN A 157 -13.31 10.53 -14.96
C ASN A 157 -13.26 9.60 -13.76
N LYS A 158 -13.92 8.44 -13.87
CA LYS A 158 -14.09 7.54 -12.72
C LYS A 158 -13.70 6.09 -13.03
N ALA A 159 -12.89 5.51 -12.16
CA ALA A 159 -12.61 4.08 -12.13
C ALA A 159 -12.98 3.52 -10.75
N THR A 160 -13.71 2.41 -10.71
CA THR A 160 -14.11 1.73 -9.47
C THR A 160 -13.76 0.26 -9.55
N LEU A 161 -13.04 -0.26 -8.56
CA LEU A 161 -12.72 -1.67 -8.40
C LEU A 161 -13.36 -2.18 -7.09
N THR A 162 -14.19 -3.22 -7.21
CA THR A 162 -14.83 -3.88 -6.06
C THR A 162 -14.44 -5.36 -6.07
N ASN A 163 -13.87 -5.87 -4.98
CA ASN A 163 -13.39 -7.26 -4.89
C ASN A 163 -12.55 -7.69 -6.11
N THR A 164 -11.68 -6.79 -6.59
CA THR A 164 -11.01 -6.94 -7.89
C THR A 164 -9.50 -6.77 -7.74
N LYS A 165 -8.73 -7.55 -8.50
CA LYS A 165 -7.27 -7.43 -8.56
C LYS A 165 -6.85 -6.82 -9.89
N LEU A 166 -6.21 -5.67 -9.85
CA LEU A 166 -5.53 -5.05 -10.98
C LEU A 166 -4.02 -5.13 -10.77
N LEU A 167 -3.37 -6.00 -11.56
CA LEU A 167 -1.96 -6.34 -11.41
C LEU A 167 -1.17 -5.82 -12.62
N VAL A 168 -0.28 -4.86 -12.39
CA VAL A 168 0.55 -4.21 -13.41
C VAL A 168 2.01 -4.51 -13.10
N ARG A 169 2.59 -5.54 -13.70
CA ARG A 169 3.87 -6.10 -13.22
C ARG A 169 5.03 -5.09 -13.22
N ASP A 170 5.30 -4.51 -14.38
CA ASP A 170 6.50 -3.70 -14.64
C ASP A 170 6.14 -2.29 -15.12
N GLY A 171 4.93 -1.82 -14.78
CA GLY A 171 4.36 -0.57 -15.30
C GLY A 171 3.73 0.31 -14.22
N ILE A 172 2.88 1.23 -14.67
CA ILE A 172 2.26 2.24 -13.82
C ILE A 172 0.82 1.85 -13.49
N GLY A 173 0.43 1.86 -12.22
CA GLY A 173 -0.90 1.54 -11.76
C GLY A 173 -1.94 2.53 -12.29
N ILE A 174 -1.70 3.83 -12.08
CA ILE A 174 -2.60 4.92 -12.48
C ILE A 174 -1.80 6.04 -13.15
N VAL A 175 -2.28 6.51 -14.30
CA VAL A 175 -1.67 7.62 -15.03
C VAL A 175 -2.71 8.69 -15.37
N GLY A 176 -2.30 9.95 -15.29
CA GLY A 176 -3.13 11.12 -15.58
C GLY A 176 -3.63 11.84 -14.30
N PRO A 177 -4.68 12.66 -14.39
CA PRO A 177 -5.40 13.00 -15.62
C PRO A 177 -4.54 13.84 -16.57
N TYR A 178 -4.63 13.55 -17.86
CA TYR A 178 -3.93 14.31 -18.90
C TYR A 178 -4.69 15.57 -19.35
N TYR A 179 -6.03 15.56 -19.25
CA TYR A 179 -6.84 16.71 -19.59
C TYR A 179 -6.69 17.85 -18.56
N SER A 180 -6.47 19.07 -19.06
CA SER A 180 -6.28 20.30 -18.28
C SER A 180 -7.45 20.53 -17.30
N GLY A 181 -7.13 20.75 -16.02
CA GLY A 181 -8.14 21.00 -14.98
C GLY A 181 -9.04 19.82 -14.61
N ALA A 182 -8.81 18.62 -15.16
CA ALA A 182 -9.66 17.47 -14.89
C ALA A 182 -9.53 16.95 -13.46
N ILE A 183 -10.65 16.43 -12.94
CA ILE A 183 -10.70 15.67 -11.68
C ILE A 183 -10.89 14.20 -12.03
N ALA A 184 -9.91 13.37 -11.64
CA ALA A 184 -9.95 11.92 -11.76
C ALA A 184 -10.20 11.26 -10.41
N GLU A 185 -11.09 10.28 -10.38
CA GLU A 185 -11.46 9.56 -9.17
C GLU A 185 -11.25 8.06 -9.33
N VAL A 186 -10.50 7.47 -8.40
CA VAL A 186 -10.30 6.02 -8.31
C VAL A 186 -10.83 5.54 -6.96
N TYR A 187 -11.73 4.57 -7.00
CA TYR A 187 -12.32 3.94 -5.82
C TYR A 187 -11.97 2.46 -5.78
N LEU A 188 -11.39 2.00 -4.67
CA LEU A 188 -11.05 0.61 -4.42
C LEU A 188 -11.80 0.15 -3.16
N LYS A 189 -12.56 -0.94 -3.29
CA LYS A 189 -13.21 -1.61 -2.16
C LYS A 189 -12.87 -3.08 -2.18
N ASN A 190 -12.32 -3.62 -1.08
CA ASN A 190 -11.88 -5.02 -1.00
C ASN A 190 -10.97 -5.43 -2.17
N SER A 191 -10.18 -4.50 -2.70
CA SER A 191 -9.49 -4.66 -3.99
C SER A 191 -7.98 -4.53 -3.86
N GLU A 192 -7.25 -5.04 -4.85
CA GLU A 192 -5.80 -4.94 -4.92
C GLU A 192 -5.38 -4.21 -6.19
N LEU A 193 -4.62 -3.13 -6.06
CA LEU A 193 -3.94 -2.44 -7.14
C LEU A 193 -2.43 -2.50 -6.91
N ARG A 194 -1.74 -3.37 -7.63
CA ARG A 194 -0.30 -3.56 -7.48
C ARG A 194 0.43 -3.19 -8.76
N ALA A 195 1.37 -2.27 -8.64
CA ALA A 195 2.18 -1.79 -9.77
C ALA A 195 3.65 -1.60 -9.37
N ASP A 196 4.55 -1.44 -10.34
CA ASP A 196 5.93 -1.01 -10.05
C ASP A 196 5.93 0.42 -9.52
N MET A 197 5.28 1.32 -10.27
CA MET A 197 4.89 2.64 -9.82
C MET A 197 3.38 2.69 -9.67
N LEU A 198 2.87 3.04 -8.49
CA LEU A 198 1.43 3.10 -8.24
C LEU A 198 0.78 4.20 -9.06
N LEU A 199 1.38 5.39 -9.09
CA LEU A 199 0.78 6.54 -9.72
C LEU A 199 1.81 7.50 -10.32
N LYS A 200 1.51 7.99 -11.52
CA LYS A 200 2.17 9.13 -12.14
C LYS A 200 1.13 10.09 -12.69
N ASN A 201 1.00 11.26 -12.09
CA ASN A 201 0.23 12.33 -12.71
C ASN A 201 1.18 13.23 -13.51
N LYS A 202 0.74 13.68 -14.68
CA LYS A 202 1.47 14.62 -15.54
C LYS A 202 0.44 15.43 -16.29
N THR A 203 0.61 16.74 -16.27
CA THR A 203 -0.12 17.65 -17.15
C THR A 203 0.69 17.88 -18.42
N GLU A 204 0.03 17.97 -19.57
CA GLU A 204 0.66 17.93 -20.89
C GLU A 204 1.52 19.17 -21.22
N THR A 205 1.17 20.36 -20.70
CA THR A 205 1.80 21.64 -21.09
C THR A 205 1.93 22.62 -19.93
N GLU A 206 2.83 23.60 -20.05
CA GLU A 206 3.07 24.63 -19.02
C GLU A 206 1.84 25.52 -18.75
N ASP A 207 0.98 25.73 -19.76
CA ASP A 207 -0.24 26.54 -19.69
C ASP A 207 -1.49 25.77 -19.21
N SER A 208 -1.34 24.49 -18.87
CA SER A 208 -2.47 23.67 -18.42
C SER A 208 -2.87 23.97 -16.98
N GLN A 209 -4.19 24.00 -16.74
CA GLN A 209 -4.77 24.09 -15.41
C GLN A 209 -4.43 22.82 -14.60
N PRO A 210 -4.09 22.95 -13.31
CA PRO A 210 -3.79 21.81 -12.45
C PRO A 210 -4.87 20.72 -12.45
N GLY A 211 -4.44 19.48 -12.68
CA GLY A 211 -5.29 18.30 -12.53
C GLY A 211 -5.41 17.87 -11.07
N THR A 212 -6.52 17.21 -10.74
CA THR A 212 -6.72 16.55 -9.43
C THR A 212 -6.92 15.05 -9.61
N LEU A 213 -6.22 14.24 -8.84
CA LEU A 213 -6.43 12.80 -8.74
C LEU A 213 -6.71 12.41 -7.30
N ARG A 214 -7.86 11.76 -7.09
CA ARG A 214 -8.30 11.25 -5.78
C ARG A 214 -8.32 9.73 -5.82
N LEU A 215 -7.53 9.11 -4.93
CA LEU A 215 -7.53 7.66 -4.72
C LEU A 215 -8.14 7.35 -3.35
N ASN A 216 -9.27 6.65 -3.36
CA ASN A 216 -9.95 6.18 -2.16
C ASN A 216 -9.85 4.66 -2.07
N ALA A 217 -9.17 4.17 -1.05
CA ALA A 217 -9.02 2.74 -0.78
C ALA A 217 -9.76 2.38 0.52
N ASP A 218 -10.65 1.40 0.45
CA ASP A 218 -11.45 0.88 1.56
C ASP A 218 -11.20 -0.63 1.65
N ASN A 219 -10.63 -1.09 2.77
CA ASN A 219 -10.18 -2.47 2.98
C ASN A 219 -9.42 -3.03 1.75
N SER A 220 -8.51 -2.22 1.22
CA SER A 220 -7.86 -2.48 -0.07
C SER A 220 -6.34 -2.38 0.04
N ILE A 221 -5.65 -3.03 -0.89
CA ILE A 221 -4.19 -3.00 -0.97
C ILE A 221 -3.76 -2.20 -2.19
N ILE A 222 -2.87 -1.23 -1.97
CA ILE A 222 -2.19 -0.49 -3.03
C ILE A 222 -0.69 -0.68 -2.90
N GLU A 223 0.01 -0.83 -4.02
CA GLU A 223 1.47 -1.03 -4.03
C GLU A 223 2.13 -0.24 -5.14
N GLY A 224 3.24 0.42 -4.81
CA GLY A 224 4.09 1.14 -5.75
C GLY A 224 4.47 2.55 -5.29
N ARG A 225 5.47 3.12 -5.98
CA ARG A 225 5.92 4.52 -5.84
C ARG A 225 4.85 5.49 -6.34
N VAL A 226 4.84 6.73 -5.84
CA VAL A 226 3.98 7.81 -6.38
C VAL A 226 4.80 9.01 -6.84
N LYS A 227 4.57 9.47 -8.06
CA LYS A 227 5.18 10.69 -8.61
C LYS A 227 4.07 11.67 -9.00
N ALA A 228 3.79 12.62 -8.11
CA ALA A 228 2.84 13.71 -8.36
C ALA A 228 3.58 14.99 -8.76
N PHE A 229 3.23 15.55 -9.91
CA PHE A 229 3.66 16.85 -10.41
C PHE A 229 3.25 17.95 -9.40
N PRO A 230 4.16 18.86 -9.00
CA PRO A 230 3.95 19.91 -7.99
C PRO A 230 2.66 20.71 -8.13
N LYS A 231 2.32 21.13 -9.36
CA LYS A 231 1.11 21.91 -9.62
C LYS A 231 -0.17 21.11 -9.40
N ASN A 232 -0.13 19.79 -9.61
CA ASN A 232 -1.30 18.92 -9.54
C ASN A 232 -1.63 18.52 -8.09
N THR A 233 -2.90 18.19 -7.86
CA THR A 233 -3.34 17.66 -6.57
C THR A 233 -3.44 16.15 -6.61
N THR A 234 -2.67 15.45 -5.78
CA THR A 234 -2.85 14.01 -5.54
C THR A 234 -3.26 13.79 -4.10
N ALA A 235 -4.49 13.33 -3.90
CA ALA A 235 -5.06 13.09 -2.58
C ALA A 235 -5.37 11.62 -2.37
N PHE A 236 -4.76 11.03 -1.34
CA PHE A 236 -4.97 9.63 -0.97
C PHE A 236 -5.83 9.56 0.29
N THR A 237 -6.79 8.65 0.28
CA THR A 237 -7.60 8.32 1.44
C THR A 237 -7.63 6.82 1.62
N LEU A 238 -6.99 6.33 2.68
CA LEU A 238 -6.94 4.92 3.04
C LEU A 238 -7.85 4.71 4.26
N LYS A 239 -8.81 3.78 4.14
CA LYS A 239 -9.81 3.49 5.17
C LYS A 239 -9.90 1.99 5.46
N ASN A 240 -10.36 1.66 6.66
CA ASN A 240 -10.79 0.31 7.05
C ASN A 240 -9.76 -0.77 6.74
N ASN A 241 -8.61 -0.75 7.42
CA ASN A 241 -7.51 -1.70 7.25
C ASN A 241 -6.91 -1.72 5.84
N SER A 242 -6.98 -0.60 5.11
CA SER A 242 -6.27 -0.46 3.84
C SER A 242 -4.76 -0.40 4.06
N GLN A 243 -4.01 -0.92 3.10
CA GLN A 243 -2.55 -1.01 3.18
C GLN A 243 -1.90 -0.44 1.94
N TRP A 244 -0.97 0.49 2.14
CA TRP A 244 -0.10 0.98 1.08
C TRP A 244 1.32 0.45 1.26
N TYR A 245 1.71 -0.45 0.37
CA TYR A 245 3.09 -0.94 0.27
C TYR A 245 3.91 0.01 -0.60
N LEU A 246 4.68 0.88 0.03
CA LEU A 246 5.56 1.81 -0.65
C LEU A 246 6.88 1.12 -1.02
N LYS A 247 7.22 1.13 -2.31
CA LYS A 247 8.45 0.56 -2.84
C LYS A 247 9.13 1.49 -3.83
N ILE A 248 10.43 1.27 -4.03
CA ILE A 248 11.21 1.90 -5.09
C ILE A 248 10.86 1.23 -6.43
N SER A 249 10.54 2.05 -7.42
CA SER A 249 10.30 1.62 -8.80
C SER A 249 11.58 1.06 -9.42
N LYS A 250 11.51 -0.09 -10.08
CA LYS A 250 12.65 -0.74 -10.73
C LYS A 250 12.76 -0.42 -12.22
N PHE A 251 11.64 -0.14 -12.87
CA PHE A 251 11.54 -0.07 -14.32
C PHE A 251 11.29 1.34 -14.85
N GLU A 252 10.67 2.21 -14.06
CA GLU A 252 10.43 3.61 -14.46
C GLU A 252 11.61 4.50 -14.04
N VAL A 253 12.34 5.00 -15.03
CA VAL A 253 13.48 5.91 -14.85
C VAL A 253 13.03 7.34 -15.13
N ASP A 254 13.40 8.27 -14.26
CA ASP A 254 13.15 9.70 -14.45
C ASP A 254 13.95 10.21 -15.67
N THR A 255 13.27 10.70 -16.72
CA THR A 255 13.89 11.17 -17.97
C THR A 255 13.60 12.65 -18.26
N GLY A 256 14.59 13.39 -18.74
CA GLY A 256 14.42 14.71 -19.37
C GLY A 256 14.02 15.84 -18.40
N ASP A 257 13.21 16.79 -18.86
CA ASP A 257 12.79 17.98 -18.08
C ASP A 257 11.89 17.66 -16.86
N GLU A 258 11.36 16.42 -16.75
CA GLU A 258 10.75 15.94 -15.50
C GLU A 258 11.73 15.95 -14.32
N TYR A 259 13.04 15.93 -14.60
CA TYR A 259 14.13 16.06 -13.63
C TYR A 259 14.22 17.47 -13.05
N LYS A 260 13.96 18.51 -13.85
CA LYS A 260 14.08 19.92 -13.44
C LYS A 260 12.88 20.42 -12.64
N LEU A 261 11.76 19.71 -12.71
CA LEU A 261 10.51 20.18 -12.14
C LEU A 261 10.42 19.98 -10.62
N TYR A 262 11.32 19.16 -10.08
CA TYR A 262 11.45 18.90 -8.65
C TYR A 262 12.64 19.67 -8.06
N GLN A 263 13.11 20.76 -8.69
CA GLN A 263 14.28 21.54 -8.24
C GLN A 263 14.27 21.96 -6.75
N HIS A 264 13.10 22.11 -6.11
CA HIS A 264 12.99 22.34 -4.66
C HIS A 264 13.15 21.08 -3.82
N VAL A 265 12.67 19.96 -4.34
CA VAL A 265 12.85 18.62 -3.77
C VAL A 265 14.28 18.11 -3.99
N ASP A 266 14.96 18.56 -5.05
CA ASP A 266 16.38 18.31 -5.33
C ASP A 266 17.31 18.99 -4.32
N LYS A 267 16.80 19.99 -3.60
CA LYS A 267 17.48 20.60 -2.45
C LYS A 267 17.27 19.81 -1.15
N LEU A 268 16.37 18.80 -1.11
CA LEU A 268 16.17 17.97 0.09
C LEU A 268 17.47 17.21 0.39
N PRO A 269 18.19 17.58 1.46
CA PRO A 269 19.49 17.00 1.75
C PRO A 269 19.38 15.47 1.91
N GLY A 270 20.07 14.69 1.08
CA GLY A 270 20.16 13.23 1.27
C GLY A 270 18.96 12.41 0.77
N THR A 271 18.09 12.98 -0.07
CA THR A 271 17.02 12.23 -0.73
C THR A 271 17.44 11.79 -2.13
N ASN A 272 17.36 10.49 -2.43
CA ASN A 272 17.50 10.01 -3.81
C ASN A 272 16.14 10.15 -4.50
N GLN A 273 16.07 10.87 -5.63
CA GLN A 273 14.84 11.02 -6.42
C GLN A 273 14.15 9.68 -6.68
N LYS A 274 14.89 8.61 -7.00
CA LYS A 274 14.31 7.29 -7.28
C LYS A 274 13.55 6.69 -6.10
N ALA A 275 13.94 7.05 -4.88
CA ALA A 275 13.37 6.56 -3.63
C ALA A 275 12.35 7.51 -3.01
N LEU A 276 12.04 8.63 -3.70
CA LEU A 276 11.08 9.62 -3.24
C LEU A 276 9.69 9.39 -3.84
N SER A 277 8.68 9.37 -2.98
CA SER A 277 7.27 9.49 -3.36
C SER A 277 6.69 10.81 -2.91
N VAL A 278 5.87 11.44 -3.75
CA VAL A 278 5.29 12.77 -3.50
C VAL A 278 3.78 12.71 -3.67
N ILE A 279 3.03 13.16 -2.66
CA ILE A 279 1.57 13.35 -2.70
C ILE A 279 1.20 14.68 -2.04
N SER A 280 0.02 15.22 -2.37
CA SER A 280 -0.41 16.52 -1.85
C SER A 280 -1.14 16.39 -0.51
N VAL A 281 -2.00 15.37 -0.38
CA VAL A 281 -2.83 15.15 0.82
C VAL A 281 -2.91 13.66 1.12
N LEU A 282 -2.80 13.32 2.40
CA LEU A 282 -2.91 11.96 2.90
C LEU A 282 -3.90 11.90 4.06
N ASN A 283 -4.95 11.10 3.89
CA ASN A 283 -5.89 10.74 4.95
C ASN A 283 -5.70 9.26 5.27
N LEU A 284 -5.24 8.96 6.49
CA LEU A 284 -4.91 7.63 6.96
C LEU A 284 -5.87 7.24 8.10
N ASN A 285 -6.90 6.47 7.77
CA ASN A 285 -7.99 6.15 8.68
C ASN A 285 -8.01 4.64 8.94
N ASP A 286 -7.68 4.20 10.16
CA ASP A 286 -7.62 2.78 10.53
C ASP A 286 -6.81 1.94 9.53
N SER A 287 -5.71 2.50 9.02
CA SER A 287 -5.00 2.00 7.84
C SER A 287 -3.50 2.16 8.00
N SER A 288 -2.74 1.50 7.12
CA SER A 288 -1.29 1.44 7.26
C SER A 288 -0.52 1.80 5.99
N ILE A 289 0.62 2.45 6.20
CA ILE A 289 1.67 2.61 5.18
C ILE A 289 2.85 1.72 5.58
N VAL A 290 3.26 0.86 4.68
CA VAL A 290 4.35 -0.08 4.88
C VAL A 290 5.45 0.24 3.88
N PHE A 291 6.57 0.78 4.36
CA PHE A 291 7.75 0.91 3.52
C PHE A 291 8.35 -0.48 3.32
N ASN A 292 8.49 -0.89 2.05
CA ASN A 292 9.17 -2.13 1.73
C ASN A 292 10.65 -2.03 2.08
N ALA A 293 11.20 -3.14 2.58
CA ALA A 293 12.60 -3.20 2.98
C ALA A 293 13.53 -2.83 1.79
N PRO A 294 14.62 -2.10 2.04
CA PRO A 294 15.63 -1.80 1.04
C PRO A 294 16.10 -3.05 0.31
N HIS A 295 16.11 -3.01 -1.02
CA HIS A 295 16.41 -4.16 -1.86
C HIS A 295 17.72 -3.97 -2.64
N ALA A 296 18.47 -5.06 -2.86
CA ALA A 296 19.78 -4.99 -3.51
C ALA A 296 19.72 -4.41 -4.94
N LEU A 297 18.66 -4.72 -5.69
CA LEU A 297 18.40 -4.18 -7.04
C LEU A 297 18.30 -2.64 -7.11
N VAL A 298 18.05 -1.97 -5.98
CA VAL A 298 17.97 -0.51 -5.85
C VAL A 298 19.06 0.02 -4.91
N GLN A 299 20.21 -0.66 -4.89
CA GLN A 299 21.41 -0.29 -4.11
C GLN A 299 21.16 -0.19 -2.58
N GLY A 300 20.15 -0.89 -2.06
CA GLY A 300 19.83 -0.84 -0.63
C GLY A 300 19.39 0.54 -0.13
N GLN A 301 18.79 1.34 -1.01
CA GLN A 301 18.30 2.68 -0.68
C GLN A 301 17.05 2.63 0.21
N TYR A 302 16.97 3.62 1.09
CA TYR A 302 15.81 3.91 1.90
C TYR A 302 14.90 4.91 1.20
N GLN A 303 13.64 4.89 1.56
CA GLN A 303 12.56 5.58 0.87
C GLN A 303 12.09 6.80 1.65
N THR A 304 11.68 7.83 0.92
CA THR A 304 11.06 9.02 1.49
C THR A 304 9.66 9.17 0.94
N LEU A 305 8.67 9.34 1.81
CA LEU A 305 7.34 9.82 1.45
C LEU A 305 7.22 11.29 1.82
N TYR A 306 6.97 12.13 0.83
CA TYR A 306 6.68 13.55 0.99
C TYR A 306 5.19 13.80 0.83
N VAL A 307 4.59 14.50 1.80
CA VAL A 307 3.17 14.86 1.84
C VAL A 307 3.05 16.37 1.94
N GLY A 308 2.36 16.99 0.99
CA GLY A 308 2.15 18.43 0.94
C GLY A 308 2.37 18.98 -0.45
N ARG A 309 1.98 20.23 -0.68
CA ARG A 309 2.32 20.92 -1.92
C ARG A 309 3.69 21.58 -1.76
N THR A 310 4.55 21.38 -2.76
CA THR A 310 5.76 22.20 -2.91
C THR A 310 5.32 23.53 -3.51
N VAL A 311 5.40 24.61 -2.72
CA VAL A 311 5.09 25.96 -3.20
C VAL A 311 6.08 26.33 -4.31
N ASP A 312 5.58 26.70 -5.48
CA ASP A 312 6.40 27.25 -6.57
C ASP A 312 7.01 28.59 -6.10
N VAL A 313 8.29 28.81 -6.39
CA VAL A 313 9.07 30.04 -6.11
C VAL A 313 8.65 31.25 -6.97
N SER A 314 7.43 31.23 -7.49
CA SER A 314 6.89 32.23 -8.41
C SER A 314 5.80 33.11 -7.81
N GLU A 315 5.27 32.78 -6.62
CA GLU A 315 4.28 33.63 -5.96
C GLU A 315 4.97 34.69 -5.09
N PRO A 316 4.64 35.98 -5.26
CA PRO A 316 5.17 37.06 -4.43
C PRO A 316 4.94 36.77 -2.94
N GLN A 317 5.99 36.91 -2.15
CA GLN A 317 6.04 36.60 -0.72
C GLN A 317 5.09 37.43 0.18
N GLU A 318 4.23 38.28 -0.38
CA GLU A 318 3.53 39.31 0.37
C GLU A 318 2.23 38.85 1.04
N ASN A 319 1.66 37.69 0.68
CA ASN A 319 0.46 37.15 1.34
C ASN A 319 0.67 35.72 1.85
N LYS A 320 1.67 35.54 2.70
CA LYS A 320 1.94 34.29 3.43
C LYS A 320 0.94 34.12 4.59
N ASP A 321 -0.36 34.13 4.29
CA ASP A 321 -1.39 33.76 5.25
C ASP A 321 -1.27 32.26 5.53
N SER A 322 -0.62 32.01 6.67
CA SER A 322 -0.15 30.74 7.20
C SER A 322 -1.32 29.87 7.69
N ASN A 323 -2.24 29.52 6.80
CA ASN A 323 -3.24 28.48 7.01
C ASN A 323 -2.96 27.33 6.02
N LEU A 324 -1.85 26.62 6.24
CA LEU A 324 -1.64 25.32 5.58
C LEU A 324 -2.70 24.37 6.14
N ALA A 325 -3.83 24.23 5.45
CA ALA A 325 -4.84 23.22 5.77
C ALA A 325 -4.16 21.86 6.00
N ALA A 326 -4.68 21.07 6.94
CA ALA A 326 -4.06 19.81 7.32
C ALA A 326 -3.89 18.88 6.10
N VAL A 327 -2.63 18.64 5.73
CA VAL A 327 -2.26 17.80 4.57
C VAL A 327 -2.07 16.35 4.95
N TYR A 328 -1.85 16.08 6.24
CA TYR A 328 -1.77 14.75 6.81
C TYR A 328 -2.81 14.62 7.92
N ASN A 329 -3.78 13.73 7.73
CA ASN A 329 -4.86 13.51 8.67
C ASN A 329 -4.87 12.03 9.06
N ALA A 330 -4.68 11.75 10.34
CA ALA A 330 -4.73 10.41 10.89
C ALA A 330 -5.93 10.22 11.82
N THR A 331 -6.73 9.19 11.60
CA THR A 331 -7.84 8.85 12.51
C THR A 331 -7.85 7.36 12.83
N GLY A 332 -8.32 7.01 14.03
CA GLY A 332 -8.39 5.62 14.45
C GLY A 332 -7.00 4.98 14.55
N ASP A 333 -6.87 3.72 14.10
CA ASP A 333 -5.65 2.93 14.18
C ASP A 333 -4.71 3.16 12.96
N ALA A 334 -4.27 4.40 12.79
CA ALA A 334 -3.36 4.80 11.72
C ALA A 334 -1.91 4.35 12.01
N LYS A 335 -1.26 3.66 11.05
CA LYS A 335 0.07 3.06 11.23
C LYS A 335 1.06 3.40 10.12
N VAL A 336 2.33 3.58 10.48
CA VAL A 336 3.43 3.66 9.51
C VAL A 336 4.58 2.75 9.95
N TYR A 337 5.06 1.92 9.02
CA TYR A 337 6.15 0.97 9.24
C TYR A 337 7.40 1.41 8.50
N PHE A 338 8.45 1.80 9.24
CA PHE A 338 9.74 2.23 8.69
C PHE A 338 10.79 1.12 8.78
N ASN A 339 11.71 1.09 7.82
CA ASN A 339 12.96 0.34 7.91
C ASN A 339 14.13 1.29 8.17
N LEU A 340 15.09 0.85 8.97
CA LEU A 340 16.27 1.64 9.28
C LEU A 340 17.50 0.80 9.60
N GLN A 341 18.68 1.42 9.49
CA GLN A 341 19.92 0.98 10.12
C GLN A 341 20.26 1.95 11.24
N TRP A 342 20.47 1.40 12.44
CA TRP A 342 20.70 2.22 13.62
C TRP A 342 21.99 3.03 13.49
N SER A 343 21.91 4.32 13.83
CA SER A 343 23.05 5.22 14.00
C SER A 343 22.69 6.31 15.00
N ASP A 344 23.67 6.84 15.72
CA ASP A 344 23.47 7.93 16.68
C ASP A 344 24.34 9.14 16.33
N GLY A 345 23.73 10.33 16.29
CA GLY A 345 24.44 11.60 16.14
C GLY A 345 24.99 11.89 14.73
N LEU A 346 24.68 11.06 13.72
CA LEU A 346 25.13 11.31 12.36
C LEU A 346 24.39 12.49 11.71
N ALA A 347 25.10 13.16 10.80
CA ALA A 347 24.50 14.16 9.90
C ALA A 347 23.34 13.53 9.11
N ILE A 348 22.30 14.31 8.82
CA ILE A 348 21.04 13.83 8.23
C ILE A 348 21.24 13.00 6.94
N LYS A 349 22.23 13.37 6.11
CA LYS A 349 22.58 12.70 4.84
C LYS A 349 23.20 11.32 5.01
N GLN A 350 23.77 11.03 6.18
CA GLN A 350 24.45 9.76 6.48
C GLN A 350 23.51 8.77 7.19
N GLN A 351 22.38 9.25 7.69
CA GLN A 351 21.37 8.42 8.35
C GLN A 351 20.67 7.53 7.33
N LYS A 352 20.56 6.24 7.65
CA LYS A 352 19.99 5.20 6.80
C LYS A 352 18.64 4.78 7.33
N THR A 353 17.59 5.49 6.91
CA THR A 353 16.22 5.24 7.39
C THR A 353 15.21 5.65 6.33
N ASP A 354 14.08 4.95 6.31
CA ASP A 354 12.88 5.43 5.64
C ASP A 354 12.38 6.70 6.35
N ARG A 355 11.73 7.60 5.61
CA ARG A 355 11.33 8.93 6.11
C ARG A 355 9.94 9.34 5.66
N LEU A 356 9.24 10.06 6.53
CA LEU A 356 8.00 10.77 6.23
C LEU A 356 8.22 12.28 6.40
N LEU A 357 8.14 13.03 5.31
CA LEU A 357 8.29 14.49 5.31
C LEU A 357 6.92 15.11 5.03
N ILE A 358 6.48 16.00 5.90
CA ILE A 358 5.16 16.63 5.81
C ILE A 358 5.34 18.14 5.72
N HIS A 359 4.87 18.70 4.62
CA HIS A 359 4.88 20.13 4.36
C HIS A 359 3.45 20.69 4.47
N GLY A 360 3.07 21.03 5.69
CA GLY A 360 1.72 21.43 6.08
C GLY A 360 1.34 20.94 7.47
N ASP A 361 0.11 21.21 7.89
CA ASP A 361 -0.39 20.84 9.21
C ASP A 361 -0.71 19.34 9.30
N VAL A 362 -0.51 18.79 10.50
CA VAL A 362 -0.80 17.40 10.87
C VAL A 362 -1.94 17.36 11.88
N THR A 363 -2.91 16.49 11.64
CA THR A 363 -3.98 16.21 12.62
C THR A 363 -4.03 14.73 13.00
N GLY A 364 -4.45 14.48 14.24
CA GLY A 364 -4.59 13.13 14.78
C GLY A 364 -3.29 12.51 15.28
N MET A 365 -3.30 11.19 15.43
CA MET A 365 -2.21 10.41 16.00
C MET A 365 -1.91 9.20 15.13
N THR A 366 -0.62 8.92 14.92
CA THR A 366 -0.13 7.80 14.11
C THR A 366 0.80 6.93 14.92
N THR A 367 0.55 5.63 14.87
CA THR A 367 1.39 4.60 15.49
C THR A 367 2.55 4.24 14.55
N ILE A 368 3.77 4.43 15.05
CA ILE A 368 5.01 4.14 14.35
C ILE A 368 5.50 2.76 14.75
N HIS A 369 5.79 1.95 13.73
CA HIS A 369 6.52 0.71 13.84
C HIS A 369 7.85 0.86 13.13
N VAL A 370 8.92 0.33 13.73
CA VAL A 370 10.25 0.38 13.14
C VAL A 370 10.87 -1.01 13.06
N ASN A 371 11.49 -1.29 11.93
CA ASN A 371 12.24 -2.50 11.66
C ASN A 371 13.73 -2.14 11.54
N ILE A 372 14.50 -2.48 12.57
CA ILE A 372 15.94 -2.20 12.65
C ILE A 372 16.69 -3.35 11.96
N LEU A 373 17.32 -3.06 10.81
CA LEU A 373 17.92 -4.06 9.91
C LEU A 373 19.37 -4.44 10.27
N SER A 374 20.19 -3.51 10.77
CA SER A 374 21.60 -3.78 11.15
C SER A 374 21.77 -4.16 12.61
N LYS A 375 22.84 -4.92 12.89
CA LYS A 375 23.34 -5.17 14.25
C LYS A 375 24.42 -4.18 14.69
N ASP A 376 25.11 -3.54 13.75
CA ASP A 376 26.23 -2.66 14.05
C ASP A 376 25.79 -1.41 14.81
N GLU A 377 26.69 -0.92 15.67
CA GLU A 377 26.53 0.32 16.42
C GLU A 377 27.62 1.29 16.00
N ASN A 378 27.23 2.34 15.29
CA ASN A 378 28.07 3.51 15.10
C ASN A 378 27.65 4.55 16.15
N ARG A 379 28.40 4.64 17.24
CA ARG A 379 28.27 5.69 18.25
C ARG A 379 29.25 6.81 17.88
N VAL A 380 28.75 8.03 17.82
CA VAL A 380 29.59 9.24 17.75
C VAL A 380 29.76 9.81 19.16
N GLU A 381 30.83 10.59 19.35
CA GLU A 381 31.27 11.26 20.58
C GLU A 381 30.13 11.86 21.43
N ASP A 382 30.38 11.97 22.73
CA ASP A 382 29.40 12.43 23.72
C ASP A 382 29.00 13.91 23.57
N SER A 383 29.67 14.66 22.70
CA SER A 383 29.48 16.09 22.43
C SER A 383 28.28 16.43 21.54
N VAL A 384 27.59 15.44 20.95
CA VAL A 384 26.46 15.71 20.03
C VAL A 384 25.20 16.15 20.79
N PRO A 385 24.59 17.31 20.46
CA PRO A 385 23.34 17.79 21.07
C PRO A 385 22.21 16.77 21.03
N SER A 386 21.36 16.76 22.06
CA SER A 386 20.27 15.79 22.18
C SER A 386 19.29 15.82 21.00
N ASN A 387 19.00 16.99 20.44
CA ASN A 387 18.15 17.16 19.25
C ASN A 387 18.81 16.73 17.92
N MET A 388 20.07 16.28 17.95
CA MET A 388 20.80 15.69 16.83
C MET A 388 21.10 14.20 17.02
N ARG A 389 20.90 13.67 18.22
CA ARG A 389 21.03 12.23 18.53
C ARG A 389 19.95 11.40 17.82
N GLY A 390 20.25 10.13 17.58
CA GLY A 390 19.35 9.16 16.96
C GLY A 390 19.05 9.43 15.49
N LEU A 391 17.89 8.94 15.03
CA LEU A 391 17.45 8.98 13.64
C LEU A 391 16.16 9.80 13.50
N SER A 392 16.16 10.79 12.61
CA SER A 392 14.91 11.48 12.24
C SER A 392 14.03 10.54 11.40
N LEU A 393 12.78 10.31 11.81
CA LEU A 393 11.83 9.46 11.07
C LEU A 393 10.74 10.28 10.39
N VAL A 394 10.21 11.27 11.11
CA VAL A 394 9.14 12.14 10.62
C VAL A 394 9.52 13.59 10.83
N GLN A 395 9.33 14.43 9.83
CA GLN A 395 9.47 15.88 9.96
C GLN A 395 8.22 16.60 9.46
N VAL A 396 7.84 17.68 10.15
CA VAL A 396 6.64 18.46 9.85
C VAL A 396 6.98 19.94 9.84
N SER A 397 6.74 20.63 8.72
CA SER A 397 6.96 22.09 8.63
C SER A 397 5.82 22.90 9.26
N GLY A 398 4.59 22.40 9.19
CA GLY A 398 3.41 23.04 9.77
C GLY A 398 3.17 22.71 11.25
N LYS A 399 1.94 22.95 11.71
CA LYS A 399 1.51 22.64 13.07
C LYS A 399 1.40 21.14 13.26
N ALA A 400 1.95 20.64 14.35
CA ALA A 400 1.76 19.27 14.82
C ALA A 400 1.66 19.26 16.34
N ASN A 401 1.00 18.24 16.88
CA ASN A 401 1.07 17.96 18.30
C ASN A 401 2.35 17.18 18.61
N GLU A 402 2.98 17.42 19.76
CA GLU A 402 4.14 16.64 20.25
C GLU A 402 3.85 15.12 20.29
N THR A 403 2.58 14.76 20.42
CA THR A 403 2.08 13.39 20.48
C THR A 403 1.52 12.85 19.16
N ALA A 404 1.66 13.59 18.04
CA ALA A 404 1.12 13.21 16.74
C ALA A 404 1.69 11.89 16.19
N PHE A 405 2.92 11.53 16.58
CA PHE A 405 3.55 10.26 16.22
C PHE A 405 4.07 9.57 17.49
N LYS A 406 3.73 8.29 17.66
CA LYS A 406 4.15 7.49 18.82
C LYS A 406 4.53 6.08 18.43
N LEU A 407 5.48 5.47 19.14
CA LEU A 407 5.71 4.04 19.02
C LEU A 407 4.56 3.25 19.65
N ALA A 408 4.18 2.11 19.07
CA ALA A 408 3.05 1.29 19.53
C ALA A 408 3.06 0.99 21.04
N ASN A 409 4.25 0.69 21.60
CA ASN A 409 4.43 0.38 23.03
C ASN A 409 5.12 1.52 23.80
N GLY A 410 5.19 2.73 23.23
CA GLY A 410 6.01 3.84 23.73
C GLY A 410 7.52 3.63 23.56
N TYR A 411 7.96 2.41 23.23
CA TYR A 411 9.32 2.07 22.90
C TYR A 411 9.41 0.93 21.88
N THR A 412 10.61 0.72 21.36
CA THR A 412 10.99 -0.46 20.59
C THR A 412 12.33 -1.00 21.08
N THR A 413 12.66 -2.21 20.66
CA THR A 413 13.94 -2.87 20.94
C THR A 413 14.60 -3.29 19.64
N LYS A 414 15.93 -3.17 19.59
CA LYS A 414 16.72 -3.76 18.51
C LYS A 414 16.75 -5.27 18.67
N ARG A 415 16.37 -6.02 17.64
CA ARG A 415 16.30 -7.50 17.55
C ARG A 415 17.09 -8.28 18.62
N GLY A 416 16.43 -8.61 19.74
CA GLY A 416 16.98 -9.45 20.82
C GLY A 416 17.87 -8.74 21.85
N LEU A 417 18.12 -7.44 21.69
CA LEU A 417 18.84 -6.62 22.66
C LEU A 417 17.87 -5.94 23.62
N PRO A 418 18.25 -5.81 24.91
CA PRO A 418 17.37 -5.27 25.94
C PRO A 418 17.25 -3.75 25.92
N TYR A 419 17.93 -3.04 25.03
CA TYR A 419 17.96 -1.58 25.05
C TYR A 419 16.66 -0.97 24.53
N LYS A 420 16.16 0.03 25.27
CA LYS A 420 14.94 0.76 24.98
C LYS A 420 15.22 1.92 24.03
N TYR A 421 14.47 1.99 22.95
CA TYR A 421 14.47 3.13 22.02
C TYR A 421 13.11 3.82 22.05
N THR A 422 13.10 5.15 22.17
CA THR A 422 11.88 5.97 22.22
C THR A 422 11.82 6.93 21.05
N LEU A 423 10.61 7.35 20.67
CA LEU A 423 10.40 8.39 19.68
C LEU A 423 10.21 9.72 20.41
N ASN A 424 11.17 10.62 20.26
CA ASN A 424 11.19 11.92 20.91
C ASN A 424 10.89 13.02 19.89
N ALA A 425 10.02 13.95 20.25
CA ALA A 425 9.62 15.05 19.39
C ALA A 425 10.39 16.32 19.78
N TYR A 426 11.04 16.95 18.81
CA TYR A 426 11.66 18.27 18.95
C TYR A 426 10.92 19.24 18.04
N GLY A 427 10.65 20.46 18.49
CA GLY A 427 9.84 21.39 17.70
C GLY A 427 9.54 22.70 18.41
N PRO A 428 8.80 23.61 17.76
CA PRO A 428 8.61 24.99 18.22
C PRO A 428 8.00 25.10 19.62
N THR A 429 7.11 24.18 19.96
CA THR A 429 6.41 24.11 21.26
C THR A 429 6.67 22.78 21.98
N SER A 430 7.76 22.07 21.64
CA SER A 430 8.09 20.79 22.28
C SER A 430 8.62 20.99 23.69
N SER A 431 8.22 20.11 24.62
CA SER A 431 8.80 20.02 25.96
C SER A 431 10.31 19.72 25.98
N ARG A 432 10.83 19.13 24.89
CA ARG A 432 12.25 18.73 24.73
C ARG A 432 13.09 19.77 24.00
N GLY A 433 12.51 20.93 23.68
CA GLY A 433 13.18 22.00 22.95
C GLY A 433 13.06 21.90 21.42
N LYS A 434 13.72 22.83 20.74
CA LYS A 434 13.60 23.02 19.30
C LYS A 434 14.35 21.95 18.49
N ALA A 435 13.83 21.64 17.30
CA ALA A 435 14.54 20.81 16.33
C ALA A 435 15.83 21.50 15.86
N SER A 436 16.85 20.70 15.53
CA SER A 436 18.15 21.20 15.04
C SER A 436 18.05 21.54 13.56
N VAL A 437 18.43 22.75 13.18
CA VAL A 437 18.42 23.21 11.78
C VAL A 437 19.41 22.40 10.93
N GLU A 438 20.51 21.89 11.51
CA GLU A 438 21.45 21.01 10.82
C GLU A 438 20.84 19.65 10.39
N GLN A 439 19.68 19.29 10.96
CA GLN A 439 18.97 18.04 10.68
C GLN A 439 17.73 18.25 9.79
N ASN A 440 17.48 19.46 9.30
CA ASN A 440 16.26 19.81 8.59
C ASN A 440 16.21 19.23 7.16
N LEU A 441 15.08 18.60 6.83
CA LEU A 441 14.72 18.12 5.49
C LEU A 441 13.43 18.74 4.97
N VAL A 442 12.70 19.57 5.70
CA VAL A 442 11.38 20.08 5.27
C VAL A 442 11.40 21.51 4.71
N GLY A 443 12.59 22.13 4.59
CA GLY A 443 12.81 23.39 3.88
C GLY A 443 13.74 24.36 4.61
N GLU A 444 13.70 25.64 4.22
CA GLU A 444 14.45 26.73 4.87
C GLU A 444 13.79 27.23 6.17
N GLU A 445 12.67 26.63 6.58
CA GLU A 445 11.95 27.00 7.79
C GLU A 445 12.78 26.63 9.03
N GLN A 446 13.07 27.63 9.86
CA GLN A 446 13.81 27.42 11.11
C GLN A 446 12.97 26.74 12.21
N ASN A 447 11.64 26.73 12.06
CA ASN A 447 10.70 26.19 13.02
C ASN A 447 9.97 25.00 12.37
N PHE A 448 10.35 23.79 12.74
CA PHE A 448 9.73 22.56 12.27
C PHE A 448 9.74 21.52 13.39
N TRP A 449 8.90 20.49 13.26
CA TRP A 449 8.92 19.33 14.13
C TRP A 449 9.82 18.24 13.57
N ASP A 450 10.61 17.62 14.43
CA ASP A 450 11.43 16.44 14.14
C ASP A 450 11.14 15.34 15.16
N PHE A 451 10.54 14.25 14.70
CA PHE A 451 10.26 13.06 15.50
C PHE A 451 11.40 12.05 15.30
N ARG A 452 12.26 11.95 16.31
CA ARG A 452 13.51 11.21 16.25
C ARG A 452 13.47 9.95 17.10
N LEU A 453 13.87 8.83 16.53
CA LEU A 453 14.10 7.59 17.28
C LEU A 453 15.44 7.67 17.99
N GLN A 454 15.43 7.59 19.32
CA GLN A 454 16.60 7.78 20.17
C GLN A 454 16.73 6.65 21.19
N ASN A 455 17.95 6.42 21.67
CA ASN A 455 18.15 5.60 22.86
C ASN A 455 17.44 6.29 24.04
N ALA A 456 16.68 5.54 24.82
CA ALA A 456 16.28 6.01 26.14
C ALA A 456 17.47 5.87 27.09
N THR A 457 17.70 6.89 27.90
CA THR A 457 18.79 6.92 28.88
C THR A 457 18.22 7.12 30.28
N LEU A 458 18.93 6.64 31.29
CA LEU A 458 18.56 6.76 32.71
C LEU A 458 19.21 7.97 33.37
N ASP A 459 20.20 8.56 32.71
CA ASP A 459 20.98 9.70 33.17
C ASP A 459 20.86 10.87 32.19
N ASP A 460 21.00 12.08 32.73
CA ASP A 460 20.91 13.32 31.95
C ASP A 460 22.06 13.48 30.95
N LYS A 461 23.20 12.82 31.21
CA LYS A 461 24.36 12.79 30.32
C LYS A 461 24.20 11.82 29.15
N GLY A 462 23.23 10.91 29.23
CA GLY A 462 22.93 9.93 28.19
C GLY A 462 23.92 8.77 28.07
N GLU A 463 24.72 8.52 29.11
CA GLU A 463 25.73 7.46 29.15
C GLU A 463 25.11 6.09 29.47
N ILE A 464 24.05 6.05 30.29
CA ILE A 464 23.42 4.84 30.78
C ILE A 464 22.14 4.57 29.99
N ARG A 465 22.19 3.59 29.08
CA ARG A 465 21.02 3.17 28.29
C ARG A 465 19.98 2.52 29.20
N ALA A 466 18.73 2.93 29.03
CA ALA A 466 17.59 2.28 29.64
C ALA A 466 17.36 0.91 28.98
N VAL A 467 17.07 -0.10 29.81
CA VAL A 467 16.72 -1.44 29.36
C VAL A 467 15.22 -1.68 29.52
N VAL A 468 14.68 -2.55 28.69
CA VAL A 468 13.29 -2.97 28.78
C VAL A 468 13.10 -3.90 29.97
N PRO A 469 11.92 -3.88 30.63
CA PRO A 469 11.60 -4.87 31.65
C PRO A 469 11.64 -6.26 31.01
N GLN A 470 12.63 -7.07 31.38
CA GLN A 470 12.58 -8.49 31.11
C GLN A 470 11.69 -9.09 32.19
N VAL A 471 10.52 -9.60 31.83
CA VAL A 471 9.72 -10.41 32.77
C VAL A 471 10.54 -11.65 33.02
N ALA A 472 11.36 -11.58 34.04
CA ALA A 472 12.33 -12.60 34.28
C ALA A 472 11.60 -13.83 34.78
N SER A 473 12.09 -14.99 34.36
CA SER A 473 11.65 -16.29 34.84
C SER A 473 11.61 -16.38 36.37
N TYR A 474 12.29 -15.49 37.12
CA TYR A 474 12.23 -15.39 38.57
C TYR A 474 10.86 -14.98 39.15
N LEU A 475 9.96 -14.36 38.39
CA LEU A 475 8.59 -14.09 38.86
C LEU A 475 7.66 -15.30 38.66
N VAL A 476 7.95 -16.12 37.65
CA VAL A 476 7.13 -17.29 37.29
C VAL A 476 7.58 -18.52 38.09
N LEU A 477 8.88 -18.67 38.36
CA LEU A 477 9.43 -19.81 39.09
C LEU A 477 8.79 -20.00 40.48
N PRO A 478 8.67 -18.96 41.32
CA PRO A 478 8.03 -19.10 42.63
C PRO A 478 6.59 -19.56 42.49
N ASN A 479 5.80 -18.96 41.59
CA ASN A 479 4.40 -19.34 41.38
C ASN A 479 4.25 -20.79 40.88
N ALA A 480 5.14 -21.23 40.00
CA ALA A 480 5.17 -22.61 39.53
C ALA A 480 5.56 -23.59 40.65
N LEU A 481 6.58 -23.25 41.44
CA LEU A 481 7.05 -24.06 42.58
C LEU A 481 5.98 -24.16 43.68
N PHE A 482 5.30 -23.06 43.99
CA PHE A 482 4.17 -23.03 44.94
C PHE A 482 3.00 -23.88 44.43
N SER A 483 2.65 -23.76 43.13
CA SER A 483 1.55 -24.54 42.55
C SER A 483 1.84 -26.03 42.49
N SER A 484 3.09 -26.42 42.19
CA SER A 484 3.51 -27.82 42.28
C SER A 484 3.49 -28.34 43.71
N GLY A 485 3.89 -27.52 44.69
CA GLY A 485 3.82 -27.88 46.11
C GLY A 485 2.39 -28.15 46.58
N PHE A 486 1.43 -27.29 46.24
CA PHE A 486 0.01 -27.52 46.57
C PHE A 486 -0.56 -28.78 45.90
N SER A 487 -0.18 -29.04 44.65
CA SER A 487 -0.62 -30.23 43.92
C SER A 487 -0.06 -31.52 44.53
N ASP A 488 1.20 -31.50 44.96
CA ASP A 488 1.83 -32.63 45.65
C ASP A 488 1.18 -32.91 47.01
N VAL A 489 0.93 -31.88 47.82
CA VAL A 489 0.21 -32.02 49.10
C VAL A 489 -1.19 -32.57 48.89
N ASN A 490 -1.90 -32.12 47.85
CA ASN A 490 -3.23 -32.64 47.54
C ASN A 490 -3.19 -34.12 47.15
N ASN A 491 -2.20 -34.54 46.34
CA ASN A 491 -2.01 -35.94 45.98
C ASN A 491 -1.65 -36.81 47.19
N GLN A 492 -0.81 -36.30 48.11
CA GLN A 492 -0.50 -36.98 49.36
C GLN A 492 -1.72 -37.13 50.26
N ASN A 493 -2.58 -36.11 50.35
CA ASN A 493 -3.85 -36.19 51.10
C ASN A 493 -4.80 -37.21 50.50
N ILE A 494 -4.95 -37.25 49.17
CA ILE A 494 -5.76 -38.26 48.48
C ILE A 494 -5.22 -39.68 48.77
N LEU A 495 -3.90 -39.86 48.74
CA LEU A 495 -3.27 -41.13 49.06
C LEU A 495 -3.53 -41.56 50.51
N LEU A 496 -3.42 -40.63 51.47
CA LEU A 496 -3.69 -40.88 52.88
C LEU A 496 -5.16 -41.21 53.13
N ASP A 497 -6.09 -40.51 52.47
CA ASP A 497 -7.52 -40.80 52.57
C ASP A 497 -7.84 -42.19 52.01
N ASN A 498 -7.22 -42.58 50.89
CA ASN A 498 -7.33 -43.92 50.33
C ASN A 498 -6.77 -44.99 51.29
N MET A 499 -5.64 -44.74 51.95
CA MET A 499 -5.07 -45.67 52.94
C MET A 499 -5.98 -45.80 54.18
N ARG A 500 -6.55 -44.69 54.67
CA ARG A 500 -7.53 -44.74 55.77
C ARG A 500 -8.78 -45.51 55.35
N ALA A 501 -9.32 -45.27 54.17
CA ALA A 501 -10.47 -46.01 53.65
C ALA A 501 -10.18 -47.53 53.56
N MET A 502 -8.96 -47.93 53.18
CA MET A 502 -8.55 -49.35 53.20
C MET A 502 -8.39 -49.92 54.60
N ASP A 503 -7.83 -49.18 55.56
CA ASP A 503 -7.65 -49.66 56.95
C ASP A 503 -8.99 -49.79 57.70
N PHE A 504 -9.96 -48.92 57.41
CA PHE A 504 -11.32 -49.03 57.94
C PHE A 504 -12.17 -50.07 57.17
N GLY A 505 -12.00 -50.21 55.85
CA GLY A 505 -12.64 -51.26 55.06
C GLY A 505 -12.16 -52.67 55.43
N ALA A 506 -10.90 -52.82 55.87
CA ALA A 506 -10.37 -54.09 56.37
C ALA A 506 -10.90 -54.46 57.78
N LYS A 507 -11.32 -53.48 58.59
CA LYS A 507 -11.90 -53.74 59.93
C LYS A 507 -13.37 -54.15 59.87
N ASP A 508 -14.14 -53.70 58.89
CA ASP A 508 -15.54 -54.13 58.73
C ASP A 508 -15.67 -55.56 58.18
N ASN A 509 -14.66 -56.07 57.47
CA ASN A 509 -14.62 -57.46 57.01
C ASN A 509 -14.17 -58.48 58.08
N LYS A 510 -13.80 -58.04 59.29
CA LYS A 510 -13.44 -58.94 60.40
C LYS A 510 -14.56 -59.18 61.43
N LYS A 511 -15.76 -58.63 61.22
CA LYS A 511 -16.95 -58.86 62.07
C LYS A 511 -18.13 -59.52 61.35
N ARG A 512 -17.92 -60.08 60.16
CA ARG A 512 -18.84 -61.03 59.52
C ARG A 512 -18.09 -62.32 59.20
N GLY A 513 -17.96 -63.16 60.23
CA GLY A 513 -17.43 -64.52 60.21
C GLY A 513 -17.90 -65.22 61.47
#